data_AF-A0A9J7EAA1-F1
#
_entry.id   AF-A0A9J7EAA1-F1
#
_cell.length_a   1.000
_cell.length_b   1.000
_cell.length_c   1.000
_cell.angle_alpha   90.00
_cell.angle_beta   90.00
_cell.angle_gamma   90.00
#
_symmetry.space_group_name_H-M   'P 1'
#
loop_
_entity.id
_entity.type
_entity.pdbx_description
1 polymer ?
#
loop_
_entity_poly.entity_id
_entity_poly.type
_entity_poly.pdbx_seq_one_letter_code
_entity_poly.pdbx_strand_id
1 'polypeptide(L)'
;MTSRVLLCDLCVILLCGLTLILAEEKTNSSPLPDDGPKGNCSCGGFPSSTIDPGSQPILSQTPGLVVKCDDEGASTCKSLCNALATATKAKGPEVLCNRLKNAKELKLSAFYQICDHAWTFADMTADEPLCCEESKVKTCPSMEKANSTDTIDAKTVM
;
A
#
# COMPACT_ATOMS: atom_id res chain seq x y z
N MET A 1 -33.85 -22.40 -61.86
CA MET A 1 -32.40 -22.53 -61.64
C MET A 1 -31.73 -21.36 -62.35
N THR A 2 -31.20 -20.36 -61.62
CA THR A 2 -30.14 -19.39 -62.03
C THR A 2 -30.05 -18.11 -61.17
N SER A 3 -30.89 -17.87 -60.15
CA SER A 3 -30.76 -16.63 -59.32
C SER A 3 -30.01 -16.78 -57.99
N ARG A 4 -29.72 -18.01 -57.52
CA ARG A 4 -29.04 -18.21 -56.22
C ARG A 4 -27.52 -18.27 -56.30
N VAL A 5 -26.96 -18.44 -57.49
CA VAL A 5 -25.50 -18.53 -57.68
C VAL A 5 -24.86 -17.14 -57.78
N LEU A 6 -25.59 -16.13 -58.27
CA LEU A 6 -25.05 -14.77 -58.42
C LEU A 6 -24.86 -14.01 -57.10
N LEU A 7 -25.63 -14.33 -56.05
CA LEU A 7 -25.51 -13.64 -54.76
C LEU A 7 -24.27 -14.07 -53.97
N CYS A 8 -23.79 -15.30 -54.16
CA CYS A 8 -22.62 -15.80 -53.42
C CYS A 8 -21.31 -15.21 -53.94
N ASP A 9 -21.17 -15.04 -55.27
CA ASP A 9 -19.96 -14.46 -55.86
C ASP A 9 -19.82 -12.95 -55.54
N LEU A 10 -20.92 -12.21 -55.43
CA LEU A 10 -20.87 -10.79 -55.07
C LEU A 10 -20.33 -10.58 -53.63
N CYS A 11 -20.66 -11.48 -52.71
CA CYS A 11 -20.19 -11.41 -51.31
C CYS A 11 -18.69 -11.72 -51.18
N VAL A 12 -18.15 -12.64 -51.98
CA VAL A 12 -16.73 -13.01 -51.93
C VAL A 12 -15.85 -11.87 -52.49
N ILE A 13 -16.31 -11.18 -53.53
CA ILE A 13 -15.58 -10.02 -54.07
C ILE A 13 -15.64 -8.83 -53.10
N LEU A 14 -16.76 -8.61 -52.40
CA LEU A 14 -16.88 -7.57 -51.38
C LEU A 14 -15.99 -7.83 -50.15
N LEU A 15 -15.84 -9.09 -49.73
CA LEU A 15 -15.01 -9.48 -48.58
C LEU A 15 -13.51 -9.51 -48.91
N CYS A 16 -13.12 -9.89 -50.13
CA CYS A 16 -11.72 -9.86 -50.57
C CYS A 16 -11.24 -8.47 -51.01
N GLY A 17 -12.13 -7.56 -51.42
CA GLY A 17 -11.78 -6.19 -51.83
C GLY A 17 -11.40 -5.26 -50.67
N LEU A 18 -11.79 -5.59 -49.44
CA LEU A 18 -11.49 -4.80 -48.24
C LEU A 18 -10.11 -5.11 -47.62
N THR A 19 -9.42 -6.18 -48.04
CA THR A 19 -8.10 -6.53 -47.49
C THR A 19 -6.92 -5.91 -48.26
N LEU A 20 -7.16 -5.19 -49.36
CA LEU A 20 -6.11 -4.60 -50.21
C LEU A 20 -5.88 -3.09 -50.02
N ILE A 21 -6.52 -2.46 -49.02
CA ILE A 21 -6.16 -1.10 -48.56
C ILE A 21 -5.69 -1.15 -47.10
N LEU A 22 -4.58 -1.85 -46.86
CA LEU A 22 -3.65 -1.50 -45.80
C LEU A 22 -2.38 -1.00 -46.48
N ALA A 23 -2.55 0.14 -47.17
CA ALA A 23 -1.43 1.00 -47.49
C ALA A 23 -0.74 1.35 -46.17
N GLU A 24 0.57 1.22 -46.20
CA GLU A 24 1.53 1.59 -45.17
C GLU A 24 1.26 3.00 -44.61
N GLU A 25 0.42 3.11 -43.59
CA GLU A 25 0.61 4.15 -42.58
C GLU A 25 1.69 3.59 -41.66
N LYS A 26 2.93 3.96 -41.99
CA LYS A 26 4.04 4.02 -41.05
C LYS A 26 3.64 4.99 -39.96
N THR A 27 2.78 4.53 -39.06
CA THR A 27 2.48 5.21 -37.82
C THR A 27 3.82 5.30 -37.12
N ASN A 28 4.36 6.52 -37.09
CA ASN A 28 5.36 6.97 -36.15
C ASN A 28 4.95 6.50 -34.75
N SER A 29 5.37 5.31 -34.35
CA SER A 29 5.50 4.97 -32.95
C SER A 29 6.70 5.76 -32.46
N SER A 30 6.45 7.02 -32.10
CA SER A 30 7.31 7.73 -31.16
C SER A 30 7.59 6.75 -30.01
N PRO A 31 8.85 6.58 -29.58
CA PRO A 31 9.14 5.72 -28.45
C PRO A 31 8.25 6.20 -27.30
N LEU A 32 7.42 5.32 -26.74
CA LEU A 32 6.78 5.64 -25.46
C LEU A 32 7.90 6.12 -24.54
N PRO A 33 7.71 7.20 -23.78
CA PRO A 33 8.68 7.59 -22.79
C PRO A 33 8.95 6.34 -21.93
N ASP A 34 10.20 5.88 -21.96
CA ASP A 34 10.67 4.80 -21.12
C ASP A 34 10.64 5.35 -19.69
N ASP A 35 9.52 5.12 -19.01
CA ASP A 35 9.25 5.58 -17.64
C ASP A 35 10.11 4.83 -16.58
N GLY A 36 11.08 4.03 -17.03
CA GLY A 36 11.91 3.18 -16.19
C GLY A 36 11.18 1.94 -15.65
N PRO A 37 11.86 1.14 -14.83
CA PRO A 37 11.27 -0.03 -14.18
C PRO A 37 10.12 0.39 -13.24
N LYS A 38 9.05 -0.41 -13.22
CA LYS A 38 7.86 -0.23 -12.38
C LYS A 38 7.58 -1.49 -11.56
N GLY A 39 7.01 -1.32 -10.36
CA GLY A 39 6.70 -2.43 -9.46
C GLY A 39 5.67 -2.05 -8.40
N ASN A 40 5.32 -3.01 -7.56
CA ASN A 40 4.30 -2.82 -6.54
C ASN A 40 4.83 -2.01 -5.34
N CYS A 41 3.95 -1.19 -4.78
CA CYS A 41 4.11 -0.60 -3.45
C CYS A 41 3.52 -1.53 -2.38
N SER A 42 4.27 -1.79 -1.32
CA SER A 42 3.83 -2.53 -0.13
C SER A 42 4.06 -1.70 1.13
N CYS A 43 3.11 -1.77 2.06
CA CYS A 43 3.14 -1.09 3.36
C CYS A 43 3.25 -2.13 4.47
N GLY A 44 4.23 -1.95 5.36
CA GLY A 44 4.56 -2.88 6.44
C GLY A 44 4.46 -2.21 7.81
N GLY A 45 4.01 -2.95 8.82
CA GLY A 45 4.05 -2.55 10.22
C GLY A 45 5.10 -3.36 10.99
N PHE A 46 6.08 -2.71 11.60
CA PHE A 46 7.16 -3.31 12.39
C PHE A 46 7.09 -2.87 13.86
N PRO A 47 7.67 -3.61 14.81
CA PRO A 47 7.62 -3.26 16.24
C PRO A 47 8.56 -2.11 16.64
N SER A 48 9.38 -1.61 15.71
CA SER A 48 10.37 -0.54 15.93
C SER A 48 10.59 0.24 14.64
N SER A 49 11.09 1.48 14.75
CA SER A 49 11.52 2.32 13.62
C SER A 49 12.86 1.86 13.01
N THR A 50 13.53 0.90 13.62
CA THR A 50 14.71 0.21 13.10
C THR A 50 14.41 -1.27 12.96
N ILE A 51 14.83 -1.89 11.85
CA ILE A 51 14.60 -3.31 11.59
C ILE A 51 15.92 -4.04 11.38
N ASP A 52 16.01 -5.26 11.87
CA ASP A 52 17.11 -6.15 11.53
C ASP A 52 16.96 -6.65 10.08
N PRO A 53 18.08 -6.83 9.35
CA PRO A 53 18.03 -7.36 7.99
C PRO A 53 17.33 -8.73 7.96
N GLY A 54 16.35 -8.88 7.07
CA GLY A 54 15.54 -10.10 6.95
C GLY A 54 14.31 -10.17 7.87
N SER A 55 14.09 -9.16 8.73
CA SER A 55 12.85 -9.06 9.51
C SER A 55 11.63 -8.93 8.60
N GLN A 56 10.56 -9.63 8.97
CA GLN A 56 9.27 -9.53 8.28
C GLN A 56 8.31 -8.62 9.06
N PRO A 57 7.44 -7.89 8.36
CA PRO A 57 6.46 -7.04 9.02
C PRO A 57 5.40 -7.88 9.75
N ILE A 58 4.95 -7.37 10.89
CA ILE A 58 3.82 -7.92 11.66
C ILE A 58 2.52 -7.86 10.84
N LEU A 59 2.38 -6.80 10.04
CA LEU A 59 1.29 -6.59 9.10
C LEU A 59 1.88 -6.09 7.79
N SER A 60 1.55 -6.75 6.68
CA SER A 60 1.87 -6.27 5.34
C SER A 60 0.58 -6.06 4.56
N GLN A 61 0.50 -4.97 3.80
CA GLN A 61 -0.59 -4.63 2.90
C GLN A 61 -0.03 -4.18 1.56
N THR A 62 -0.57 -4.72 0.46
CA THR A 62 -0.21 -4.33 -0.90
C THR A 62 -1.44 -3.67 -1.54
N PRO A 63 -1.57 -2.34 -1.47
CA PRO A 63 -2.76 -1.60 -1.92
C PRO A 63 -2.99 -1.59 -3.44
N GLY A 64 -2.23 -2.36 -4.22
CA GLY A 64 -2.37 -2.46 -5.67
C GLY A 64 -1.83 -1.25 -6.45
N LEU A 65 -1.10 -0.35 -5.78
CA LEU A 65 -0.44 0.78 -6.44
C LEU A 65 0.86 0.31 -7.10
N VAL A 66 0.95 0.54 -8.41
CA VAL A 66 2.19 0.38 -9.19
C VAL A 66 2.92 1.71 -9.23
N VAL A 67 4.20 1.71 -8.84
CA VAL A 67 5.07 2.88 -8.80
C VAL A 67 6.33 2.65 -9.62
N LYS A 68 7.01 3.73 -9.99
CA LYS A 68 8.37 3.65 -10.53
C LYS A 68 9.33 3.15 -9.45
N CYS A 69 10.41 2.47 -9.86
CA CYS A 69 11.44 1.99 -8.94
C CYS A 69 12.51 3.05 -8.69
N ASP A 70 12.08 4.28 -8.42
CA ASP A 70 12.91 5.45 -8.19
C ASP A 70 12.43 6.24 -6.96
N ASP A 71 13.05 7.39 -6.70
CA ASP A 71 12.73 8.24 -5.56
C ASP A 71 11.31 8.83 -5.62
N GLU A 72 10.78 9.08 -6.82
CA GLU A 72 9.40 9.56 -7.01
C GLU A 72 8.40 8.48 -6.59
N GLY A 73 8.63 7.24 -7.05
CA GLY A 73 7.83 6.09 -6.65
C GLY A 73 7.95 5.77 -5.16
N ALA A 74 9.15 5.92 -4.59
CA ALA A 74 9.38 5.76 -3.15
C ALA A 74 8.58 6.79 -2.34
N SER A 75 8.63 8.07 -2.72
CA SER A 75 7.88 9.16 -2.08
C SER A 75 6.36 8.94 -2.16
N THR A 76 5.89 8.48 -3.32
CA THR A 76 4.47 8.16 -3.55
C THR A 76 4.03 6.99 -2.66
N CYS A 77 4.82 5.90 -2.63
CA CYS A 77 4.52 4.74 -1.81
C CYS A 77 4.53 5.07 -0.30
N LYS A 78 5.53 5.84 0.16
CA LYS A 78 5.61 6.36 1.53
C LYS A 78 4.35 7.15 1.91
N SER A 79 3.94 8.08 1.06
CA SER A 79 2.75 8.91 1.29
C SER A 79 1.49 8.07 1.42
N LEU A 80 1.34 7.05 0.56
CA LEU A 80 0.22 6.11 0.64
C LEU A 80 0.24 5.31 1.94
N CYS A 81 1.39 4.77 2.35
CA CYS A 81 1.49 4.02 3.59
C CYS A 81 1.17 4.88 4.82
N ASN A 82 1.61 6.14 4.82
CA ASN A 82 1.26 7.08 5.88
C ASN A 82 -0.24 7.41 5.90
N ALA A 83 -0.86 7.60 4.74
CA ALA A 83 -2.31 7.79 4.64
C ALA A 83 -3.08 6.58 5.17
N LEU A 84 -2.67 5.36 4.81
CA LEU A 84 -3.30 4.11 5.28
C LEU A 84 -3.17 3.94 6.81
N ALA A 85 -1.98 4.16 7.35
CA ALA A 85 -1.81 4.02 8.80
C ALA A 85 -2.46 5.18 9.58
N THR A 86 -2.62 6.37 8.98
CA THR A 86 -3.45 7.44 9.54
C THR A 86 -4.93 7.08 9.52
N ALA A 87 -5.44 6.59 8.39
CA ALA A 87 -6.85 6.21 8.24
C ALA A 87 -7.25 5.08 9.18
N THR A 88 -6.30 4.19 9.51
CA THR A 88 -6.55 3.10 10.45
C THR A 88 -6.36 3.48 11.91
N LYS A 89 -5.96 4.71 12.30
CA LYS A 89 -5.78 5.05 13.73
C LYS A 89 -6.99 4.74 14.61
N ALA A 90 -8.21 4.98 14.12
CA ALA A 90 -9.43 4.80 14.92
C ALA A 90 -9.82 3.32 15.16
N LYS A 91 -9.64 2.44 14.17
CA LYS A 91 -10.04 1.01 14.27
C LYS A 91 -8.86 0.03 14.21
N GLY A 92 -7.67 0.56 13.98
CA GLY A 92 -6.42 -0.16 13.86
C GLY A 92 -6.11 -1.00 15.09
N PRO A 93 -6.21 -0.46 16.32
CA PRO A 93 -5.98 -1.23 17.54
C PRO A 93 -6.84 -2.50 17.62
N GLU A 94 -8.14 -2.40 17.34
CA GLU A 94 -9.06 -3.55 17.37
C GLU A 94 -8.70 -4.59 16.30
N VAL A 95 -8.46 -4.14 15.06
CA VAL A 95 -8.07 -5.02 13.94
C VAL A 95 -6.74 -5.71 14.22
N LEU A 96 -5.77 -4.98 14.78
CA LEU A 96 -4.45 -5.50 15.12
C LEU A 96 -4.54 -6.50 16.28
N CYS A 97 -5.30 -6.22 17.33
CA CYS A 97 -5.48 -7.19 18.42
C CYS A 97 -6.19 -8.46 17.98
N ASN A 98 -7.17 -8.38 17.08
CA ASN A 98 -7.80 -9.57 16.49
C ASN A 98 -6.79 -10.44 15.71
N ARG A 99 -5.78 -9.82 15.09
CA ARG A 99 -4.72 -10.54 14.37
C ARG A 99 -3.64 -11.10 15.29
N LEU A 100 -3.19 -10.30 16.26
CA LEU A 100 -2.07 -10.60 17.15
C LEU A 100 -2.46 -11.51 18.33
N LYS A 101 -3.73 -11.48 18.74
CA LYS A 101 -4.29 -12.08 19.96
C LYS A 101 -3.75 -11.45 21.24
N ASN A 102 -2.43 -11.48 21.43
CA ASN A 102 -1.76 -10.91 22.58
C ASN A 102 -0.57 -10.04 22.14
N ALA A 103 -0.45 -8.87 22.76
CA ALA A 103 0.65 -7.94 22.53
C ALA A 103 0.88 -7.13 23.80
N LYS A 104 2.13 -6.82 24.11
CA LYS A 104 2.49 -6.03 25.27
C LYS A 104 3.39 -4.90 24.83
N GLU A 105 2.97 -3.66 25.10
CA GLU A 105 3.74 -2.44 24.81
C GLU A 105 4.20 -2.35 23.35
N LEU A 106 3.36 -2.80 22.40
CA LEU A 106 3.74 -2.86 20.99
C LEU A 106 3.60 -1.49 20.34
N LYS A 107 4.72 -0.85 20.00
CA LYS A 107 4.74 0.43 19.29
C LYS A 107 4.99 0.23 17.80
N LEU A 108 3.92 0.14 17.01
CA LEU A 108 4.06 -0.11 15.57
C LEU A 108 4.67 1.09 14.83
N SER A 109 5.62 0.81 13.95
CA SER A 109 6.23 1.75 13.02
C SER A 109 5.89 1.34 11.58
N ALA A 110 5.52 2.31 10.77
CA ALA A 110 5.18 2.12 9.38
C ALA A 110 6.44 2.10 8.51
N PHE A 111 6.49 1.15 7.59
CA PHE A 111 7.53 0.97 6.59
C PHE A 111 6.88 0.84 5.22
N TYR A 112 7.64 1.13 4.18
CA TYR A 112 7.25 0.91 2.80
C TYR A 112 8.33 0.11 2.05
N GLN A 113 7.90 -0.57 1.00
CA GLN A 113 8.75 -1.30 0.07
C GLN A 113 8.23 -1.05 -1.34
N ILE A 114 9.14 -0.72 -2.26
CA ILE A 114 8.85 -0.59 -3.69
C ILE A 114 9.68 -1.59 -4.47
N CYS A 115 9.14 -2.18 -5.53
CA CYS A 115 9.89 -2.99 -6.50
C CYS A 115 10.83 -4.04 -5.88
N ASP A 116 10.41 -4.65 -4.76
CA ASP A 116 11.18 -5.63 -3.99
C ASP A 116 12.50 -5.12 -3.38
N HIS A 117 12.68 -3.79 -3.26
CA HIS A 117 13.77 -3.16 -2.53
C HIS A 117 13.70 -3.48 -1.02
N ALA A 118 14.68 -3.03 -0.23
CA ALA A 118 14.61 -3.18 1.22
C ALA A 118 13.46 -2.33 1.82
N TRP A 119 12.87 -2.83 2.90
CA TRP A 119 11.91 -2.07 3.70
C TRP A 119 12.55 -0.79 4.22
N THR A 120 11.86 0.33 4.01
CA THR A 120 12.32 1.66 4.42
C THR A 120 11.31 2.29 5.37
N PHE A 121 11.79 2.95 6.42
CA PHE A 121 10.93 3.59 7.41
C PHE A 121 10.12 4.72 6.76
N ALA A 122 8.82 4.76 7.04
CA ALA A 122 7.89 5.73 6.46
C ALA A 122 7.81 7.04 7.26
N ASP A 123 8.69 7.24 8.25
CA ASP A 123 8.67 8.37 9.19
C ASP A 123 7.40 8.45 10.03
N MET A 124 6.78 7.31 10.31
CA MET A 124 5.60 7.27 11.16
C MET A 124 5.64 6.10 12.12
N THR A 125 5.49 6.41 13.39
CA THR A 125 5.35 5.46 14.49
C THR A 125 4.07 5.79 15.25
N ALA A 126 3.35 4.77 15.71
CA ALA A 126 2.17 4.94 16.53
C ALA A 126 2.49 5.80 17.76
N ASP A 127 1.62 6.76 18.05
CA ASP A 127 1.81 7.69 19.17
C ASP A 127 1.78 6.92 20.51
N GLU A 128 0.78 6.06 20.65
CA GLU A 128 0.54 5.21 21.82
C GLU A 128 0.92 3.74 21.55
N PRO A 129 1.42 3.01 22.56
CA PRO A 129 1.66 1.58 22.43
C PRO A 129 0.35 0.78 22.45
N LEU A 130 0.35 -0.35 21.74
CA LEU A 130 -0.76 -1.29 21.69
C LEU A 130 -0.55 -2.42 22.70
N CYS A 131 -1.56 -2.66 23.54
CA CYS A 131 -1.66 -3.83 24.39
C CYS A 131 -2.91 -4.62 24.02
N CYS A 132 -2.71 -5.92 23.80
CA CYS A 132 -3.77 -6.86 23.46
C CYS A 132 -3.77 -8.02 24.45
N GLU A 133 -4.96 -8.41 24.90
CA GLU A 133 -5.16 -9.62 25.69
C GLU A 133 -6.44 -10.30 25.20
N GLU A 134 -6.35 -11.58 24.84
CA GLU A 134 -7.47 -12.35 24.30
C GLU A 134 -8.16 -11.66 23.11
N SER A 135 -7.36 -11.08 22.20
CA SER A 135 -7.81 -10.34 21.01
C SER A 135 -8.50 -9.00 21.28
N LYS A 136 -8.55 -8.54 22.53
CA LYS A 136 -9.14 -7.25 22.92
C LYS A 136 -8.05 -6.22 23.22
N VAL A 137 -8.32 -4.98 22.84
CA VAL A 137 -7.47 -3.83 23.18
C VAL A 137 -7.58 -3.57 24.68
N LYS A 138 -6.44 -3.38 25.34
CA LYS A 138 -6.34 -2.93 26.73
C LYS A 138 -5.39 -1.73 26.84
N THR A 139 -5.54 -0.96 27.91
CA THR A 139 -4.60 0.11 28.24
C THR A 139 -3.23 -0.48 28.57
N CYS A 140 -2.18 0.09 28.00
CA CYS A 140 -0.82 -0.31 28.34
C CYS A 140 -0.36 0.29 29.69
N PRO A 141 0.41 -0.45 30.51
CA PRO A 141 0.96 0.05 31.77
C PRO A 141 1.77 1.35 31.63
N SER A 142 2.44 1.56 30.49
CA SER A 142 3.16 2.80 30.19
C SER A 142 2.26 4.04 30.13
N MET A 143 1.00 3.88 29.73
CA MET A 143 0.01 4.97 29.61
C MET A 143 -0.65 5.30 30.96
N GLU A 144 -0.72 4.35 31.89
CA GLU A 144 -1.31 4.56 33.22
C GLU A 144 -0.45 5.44 34.12
N LYS A 145 0.88 5.41 33.95
CA LYS A 145 1.82 6.19 34.77
C LYS A 145 1.88 7.67 34.43
N ALA A 146 1.48 8.06 33.22
CA ALA A 146 1.48 9.46 32.80
C ALA A 146 0.40 10.31 33.51
N ASN A 147 -0.70 9.68 33.94
CA ASN A 147 -1.86 10.38 34.50
C ASN A 147 -1.76 10.67 36.02
N SER A 148 -0.69 10.20 36.68
CA SER A 148 -0.56 10.23 38.15
C SER A 148 0.34 11.35 38.69
N THR A 149 0.80 12.27 37.83
CA THR A 149 1.76 13.33 38.23
C THR A 149 1.14 14.74 38.25
N ASP A 150 -0.14 14.92 37.92
CA ASP A 150 -0.81 16.23 37.87
C ASP A 150 -1.58 16.63 39.14
N THR A 151 -1.36 15.95 40.27
CA THR A 151 -1.80 16.42 41.59
C THR A 151 -0.60 16.89 42.41
N ILE A 152 0.07 17.96 41.94
CA ILE A 152 0.91 18.75 42.84
C ILE A 152 -0.02 19.57 43.72
N ASP A 153 -0.11 19.12 44.96
CA ASP A 153 -0.75 19.71 46.13
C ASP A 153 -0.32 21.18 46.28
N ALA A 154 -1.16 22.10 45.78
CA ALA A 154 -1.07 23.51 46.10
C ALA A 154 -2.08 23.81 47.20
N LYS A 155 -1.64 23.72 48.46
CA LYS A 155 -1.83 24.71 49.54
C LYS A 155 -1.89 24.04 50.91
N THR A 156 -0.73 23.90 51.53
CA THR A 156 -0.56 24.06 52.98
C THR A 156 0.79 24.74 53.19
N VAL A 157 0.89 25.61 54.21
CA VAL A 157 2.00 26.52 54.55
C VAL A 157 1.86 27.87 53.81
N MET A 158 1.58 29.02 54.43
CA MET A 158 1.73 29.55 55.80
C MET A 158 0.64 30.60 56.06
#